data_AF-A0A171CQY6-F1
#
_entry.id   AF-A0A171CQY6-F1
#
_cell.length_a   1.000
_cell.length_b   1.000
_cell.length_c   1.000
_cell.angle_alpha   90.00
_cell.angle_beta   90.00
_cell.angle_gamma   90.00
#
_symmetry.space_group_name_H-M   'P 1'
#
loop_
_entity.id
_entity.type
_entity.pdbx_description
1 polymer ?
#
loop_
_entity_poly.entity_id
_entity_poly.type
_entity_poly.pdbx_seq_one_letter_code
_entity_poly.pdbx_strand_id
1 'polypeptide(L)' 'MAGSHGGSLKSWLAVIVILAGFTVGGVALCFGPNWPLVWAGAGIIAVGGVIALLVDIFSDVIVDAPRVLASEKVDRKG' A
#
# COMPACT_ATOMS: atom_id res chain seq x y z
N MET A 1 20.66 3.71 -5.79
CA MET A 1 19.51 2.94 -6.33
C MET A 1 18.45 2.92 -5.25
N ALA A 2 17.46 3.82 -5.31
CA ALA A 2 16.36 3.78 -4.36
C ALA A 2 15.54 2.53 -4.66
N GLY A 3 15.31 1.68 -3.65
CA GLY A 3 14.53 0.46 -3.81
C GLY A 3 13.13 0.80 -4.34
N SER A 4 12.74 0.18 -5.45
CA SER A 4 11.41 0.38 -6.04
C SER A 4 10.37 -0.37 -5.21
N HIS A 5 9.60 0.35 -4.39
CA HIS A 5 8.46 -0.20 -3.66
C HIS A 5 7.23 -0.28 -4.59
N GLY A 6 7.35 -1.11 -5.65
CA GLY A 6 6.28 -1.84 -6.34
C GLY A 6 5.18 -1.10 -7.10
N GLY A 7 4.86 0.15 -6.77
CA GLY A 7 3.73 0.89 -7.35
C GLY A 7 4.12 2.30 -7.78
N SER A 8 3.38 2.84 -8.74
CA SER A 8 3.50 4.21 -9.22
C SER A 8 3.26 5.24 -8.10
N LEU A 9 3.74 6.46 -8.32
CA LEU A 9 3.54 7.58 -7.38
C LEU A 9 2.05 7.85 -7.11
N LYS A 10 1.15 7.50 -8.06
CA LYS A 10 -0.30 7.66 -7.91
C LYS A 10 -0.89 6.72 -6.86
N SER A 11 -0.47 5.46 -6.84
CA SER A 11 -0.89 4.50 -5.81
C SER A 11 -0.35 4.88 -4.43
N TRP A 12 0.88 5.38 -4.37
CA TRP A 12 1.46 5.89 -3.12
C TRP A 12 0.69 7.05 -2.49
N LEU A 13 0.02 7.89 -3.29
CA LEU A 13 -0.87 8.92 -2.77
C LEU A 13 -1.99 8.32 -1.93
N ALA A 14 -2.66 7.27 -2.43
CA ALA A 14 -3.72 6.59 -1.71
C ALA A 14 -3.21 5.98 -0.39
N VAL A 15 -2.04 5.34 -0.44
CA VAL A 15 -1.39 4.73 0.73
C VAL A 15 -1.10 5.77 1.81
N ILE A 16 -0.51 6.92 1.45
CA ILE A 16 -0.17 7.98 2.41
C ILE A 16 -1.43 8.55 3.07
N VAL A 17 -2.50 8.77 2.31
CA VAL A 17 -3.76 9.30 2.85
C VAL A 17 -4.37 8.30 3.85
N ILE A 18 -4.40 7.01 3.51
CA ILE A 18 -4.92 5.96 4.40
C ILE A 18 -4.07 5.87 5.68
N LEU A 19 -2.74 5.87 5.55
CA LEU A 19 -1.82 5.83 6.69
C LEU A 19 -1.98 7.06 7.59
N ALA A 20 -2.17 8.25 7.03
CA ALA A 20 -2.42 9.46 7.80
C ALA A 20 -3.73 9.34 8.60
N GLY A 21 -4.83 8.90 7.97
CA GLY A 21 -6.10 8.69 8.64
C GLY A 21 -6.03 7.65 9.76
N PHE A 22 -5.35 6.52 9.50
CA PHE A 22 -5.09 5.49 10.50
C PHE A 22 -4.24 6.00 11.66
N THR A 23 -3.22 6.79 11.39
CA THR A 23 -2.36 7.38 12.43
C THR A 23 -3.17 8.32 13.31
N VAL A 24 -3.99 9.21 12.73
CA VAL A 24 -4.87 10.12 13.47
C VAL A 24 -5.87 9.34 14.33
N GLY A 25 -6.56 8.35 13.76
CA GLY A 25 -7.53 7.53 14.49
C GLY A 25 -6.92 6.66 15.58
N GLY A 26 -5.78 6.02 15.30
CA GLY A 26 -5.04 5.19 16.25
C GLY A 26 -4.53 5.99 17.44
N VAL A 27 -3.94 7.16 17.19
CA VAL A 27 -3.52 8.09 18.25
C VAL A 27 -4.71 8.54 19.09
N ALA A 28 -5.86 8.83 18.46
CA ALA A 28 -7.09 9.22 19.15
C ALA A 28 -7.67 8.12 20.07
N LEU A 29 -7.41 6.84 19.77
CA LEU A 29 -7.79 5.72 20.64
C LEU A 29 -6.83 5.58 21.84
N CYS A 30 -5.55 5.89 21.67
CA CYS A 30 -4.53 5.72 22.71
C CYS A 30 -4.60 6.77 23.83
N PHE A 31 -5.00 8.02 23.56
CA PHE A 31 -5.05 9.10 24.56
C PHE A 31 -6.36 9.16 25.37
N GLY A 32 -7.09 8.05 25.43
CA GLY A 32 -8.50 8.01 25.83
C GLY A 32 -9.39 8.27 24.62
N PRO A 33 -10.54 7.57 24.47
CA PRO A 33 -11.28 7.56 23.21
C PRO A 33 -11.88 8.93 22.89
N ASN A 34 -11.15 9.70 22.07
CA ASN A 34 -11.65 10.92 21.45
C ASN A 34 -12.45 10.53 20.20
N TRP A 35 -13.72 10.16 20.42
CA TRP A 35 -14.61 9.66 19.37
C TRP A 35 -14.73 10.58 18.15
N PRO A 36 -14.84 11.91 18.28
CA PRO A 36 -14.80 12.80 17.12
C PRO A 36 -13.53 12.64 16.27
N LEU A 37 -12.36 12.55 16.89
CA LEU A 37 -11.09 12.41 16.18
C LEU A 37 -10.91 11.01 15.57
N VAL A 38 -11.47 9.97 16.20
CA VAL A 38 -11.56 8.63 15.62
C VAL A 38 -12.39 8.66 14.33
N TRP A 39 -13.55 9.30 14.34
CA TRP A 39 -14.40 9.42 13.14
C TRP A 39 -13.77 10.30 12.06
N ALA A 40 -13.02 11.33 12.44
CA ALA A 40 -12.22 12.10 11.48
C ALA A 40 -11.15 11.22 10.80
N GLY A 41 -10.41 10.41 11.58
CA GLY A 41 -9.47 9.43 11.03
C GLY A 41 -10.13 8.42 10.10
N ALA A 42 -11.30 7.88 10.48
CA ALA A 42 -12.10 6.99 9.64
C ALA A 42 -12.54 7.65 8.33
N GLY A 43 -12.94 8.92 8.38
CA GLY A 43 -13.28 9.71 7.18
C GLY A 43 -12.08 9.89 6.24
N ILE A 44 -10.89 10.17 6.78
CA ILE A 44 -9.65 10.27 5.98
C ILE A 44 -9.31 8.93 5.33
N ILE A 45 -9.45 7.81 6.06
CA ILE A 45 -9.28 6.46 5.49
C ILE A 45 -10.27 6.22 4.36
N ALA A 46 -11.54 6.60 4.53
CA ALA A 46 -12.56 6.43 3.49
C ALA A 46 -12.22 7.23 2.23
N VAL A 47 -11.76 8.49 2.36
CA VAL A 47 -11.26 9.29 1.23
C VAL A 47 -10.08 8.60 0.55
N GLY A 48 -9.13 8.08 1.33
CA GLY A 48 -8.01 7.29 0.80
C GLY A 48 -8.45 6.04 0.05
N GLY A 49 -9.51 5.37 0.52
CA GLY A 49 -10.14 4.23 -0.17
C GLY A 49 -10.78 4.64 -1.50
N VAL A 50 -11.45 5.79 -1.56
CA VAL A 50 -11.95 6.34 -2.84
C VAL A 50 -10.81 6.63 -3.81
N ILE A 51 -9.73 7.26 -3.34
CA ILE A 51 -8.53 7.51 -4.16
C ILE A 51 -7.95 6.17 -4.66
N ALA A 52 -7.85 5.16 -3.79
CA ALA A 52 -7.35 3.83 -4.14
C ALA A 52 -8.17 3.18 -5.27
N LEU A 53 -9.49 3.31 -5.23
CA LEU A 53 -10.38 2.85 -6.31
C LEU A 53 -10.14 3.62 -7.61
N LEU A 54 -10.00 4.95 -7.53
CA LEU A 54 -9.82 5.80 -8.71
C LEU A 54 -8.47 5.59 -9.41
N VAL A 55 -7.42 5.25 -8.65
CA VAL A 55 -6.08 4.98 -9.21
C VAL A 55 -5.86 3.51 -9.55
N ASP A 56 -6.88 2.66 -9.36
CA ASP A 56 -6.82 1.21 -9.54
C ASP A 56 -5.58 0.59 -8.87
N ILE A 57 -5.47 0.83 -7.56
CA ILE A 57 -4.28 0.52 -6.76
C ILE A 57 -3.79 -0.93 -6.89
N PHE A 58 -4.70 -1.88 -7.12
CA PHE A 58 -4.37 -3.30 -7.20
C PHE A 58 -3.77 -3.70 -8.55
N SER A 59 -4.02 -2.91 -9.60
CA SER A 59 -3.33 -3.06 -10.89
C SER A 59 -1.94 -2.41 -10.86
N ASP A 60 -1.69 -1.54 -9.88
CA ASP A 60 -0.40 -0.86 -9.65
C ASP A 60 0.52 -1.68 -8.74
N VAL A 61 0.69 -2.95 -9.09
CA VAL A 61 1.68 -3.85 -8.48
C VAL A 61 2.55 -4.44 -9.59
N ILE A 62 3.86 -4.25 -9.48
CA ILE A 62 4.81 -4.88 -10.40
C ILE A 62 4.85 -6.39 -10.10
N VAL A 63 4.40 -7.22 -11.04
CA VAL A 63 4.53 -8.68 -10.97
C VAL A 63 5.86 -9.08 -11.61
N ASP A 64 6.73 -9.72 -10.84
CA ASP A 64 7.98 -10.27 -11.37
C ASP A 64 7.70 -11.33 -12.44
N ALA A 65 8.54 -11.36 -13.48
CA ALA A 65 8.47 -12.40 -14.50
C ALA A 65 8.58 -13.79 -13.84
N PRO A 66 7.87 -14.82 -14.36
CA PRO A 66 7.94 -16.17 -13.82
C PRO A 66 9.39 -16.62 -13.70
N ARG A 67 9.81 -17.00 -12.48
CA ARG A 67 11.15 -17.57 -12.26
C ARG A 67 11.24 -18.88 -13.06
N VAL A 68 11.98 -18.88 -14.17
CA VAL A 68 12.21 -20.09 -14.98
C VAL A 68 13.14 -21.05 -14.24
N LEU A 69 12.59 -22.01 -13.50
CA LEU A 69 13.33 -23.05 -12.75
C LEU A 69 14.10 -24.06 -13.64
N ALA A 70 14.30 -23.77 -14.92
CA ALA A 70 14.76 -24.74 -15.92
C ALA A 70 16.25 -24.62 -16.33
N SER A 71 16.90 -23.47 -16.18
CA SER A 71 18.25 -23.29 -16.78
C SER A 71 19.38 -23.91 -15.95
N GLU A 72 19.23 -24.16 -14.65
CA GLU A 72 20.34 -24.64 -13.81
C GLU A 72 20.62 -26.15 -14.00
N LYS A 73 19.61 -26.96 -14.36
CA LYS A 73 19.82 -28.41 -14.54
C LYS A 73 20.41 -28.81 -15.89
N VAL A 74 20.48 -27.89 -16.86
CA VAL A 74 21.05 -28.14 -18.20
C VAL A 74 22.58 -27.92 -18.20
N ASP A 75 23.09 -26.99 -17.40
CA ASP A 75 24.53 -26.69 -17.30
C ASP A 75 25.33 -27.77 -16.55
N ARG A 76 24.73 -28.46 -15.56
CA ARG A 76 25.36 -29.58 -14.83
C ARG A 76 25.55 -30.87 -15.65
N LYS A 77 25.23 -30.86 -16.95
CA LYS A 77 25.37 -32.01 -17.86
C LYS A 77 26.26 -31.72 -19.08
N GLY A 78 26.98 -30.60 -19.09
CA GLY A 78 28.03 -30.27 -20.06
C GLY A 78 29.42 -30.66 -19.56
#